data_AF-A0A8D8A1A0-F1
#
_entry.id   AF-A0A8D8A1A0-F1
#
_cell.length_a   1.000
_cell.length_b   1.000
_cell.length_c   1.000
_cell.angle_alpha   90.00
_cell.angle_beta   90.00
_cell.angle_gamma   90.00
#
_symmetry.space_group_name_H-M   'P 1'
#
loop_
_entity.id
_entity.type
_entity.pdbx_description
1 polymer ?
#
loop_
_entity_poly.entity_id
_entity_poly.type
_entity_poly.pdbx_seq_one_letter_code
_entity_poly.pdbx_strand_id
1 'polypeptide(L)'
;MSSRKVLVRHDSQAPYIPDWLECHRKPVKMILRLYSSFILFWDFCIILVYFALQMLRSLYQFVKPPKRKSVAGEIVAIFGTSRGVGRDLAIQLAELGAKVACIDINS
;
A
#
# COMPACT_ATOMS: atom_id res chain seq x y z
N MET A 1 3.25 -60.65 -44.56
CA MET A 1 2.93 -61.10 -43.19
C MET A 1 4.21 -61.04 -42.38
N SER A 2 4.35 -60.37 -41.25
CA SER A 2 3.43 -59.53 -40.49
C SER A 2 4.31 -58.61 -39.65
N SER A 3 4.07 -57.31 -39.77
CA SER A 3 4.66 -56.24 -38.97
C SER A 3 4.54 -56.54 -37.48
N ARG A 4 5.66 -56.66 -36.76
CA ARG A 4 5.63 -56.40 -35.33
C ARG A 4 5.94 -54.93 -35.10
N LYS A 5 4.84 -54.18 -35.01
CA LYS A 5 4.74 -52.86 -34.37
C LYS A 5 5.56 -52.88 -33.08
N VAL A 6 6.66 -52.13 -33.06
CA VAL A 6 7.24 -51.66 -31.81
C VAL A 6 6.26 -50.62 -31.29
N LEU A 7 5.34 -51.11 -30.47
CA LEU A 7 4.21 -50.38 -29.94
C LEU A 7 4.76 -49.41 -28.90
N VAL A 8 4.87 -48.17 -29.35
CA VAL A 8 5.08 -46.93 -28.59
C VAL A 8 4.43 -47.07 -27.22
N ARG A 9 5.26 -47.32 -26.21
CA ARG A 9 4.83 -47.27 -24.82
C ARG A 9 4.80 -45.80 -24.43
N HIS A 10 3.57 -45.31 -24.42
CA HIS A 10 3.14 -43.98 -24.01
C HIS A 10 3.31 -43.85 -22.49
N ASP A 11 4.55 -43.95 -22.00
CA ASP A 11 4.86 -43.62 -20.61
C ASP A 11 5.21 -42.14 -20.57
N SER A 12 4.48 -41.43 -19.71
CA SER A 12 4.72 -40.07 -19.24
C SER A 12 6.09 -39.97 -18.57
N GLN A 13 7.15 -40.11 -19.37
CA GLN A 13 8.52 -40.15 -18.90
C GLN A 13 8.94 -38.72 -18.59
N ALA A 14 8.94 -38.39 -17.29
CA ALA A 14 9.68 -37.23 -16.79
C ALA A 14 11.08 -37.26 -17.44
N PRO A 15 11.54 -36.14 -18.03
CA PRO A 15 12.76 -36.12 -18.82
C PRO A 15 13.92 -36.73 -18.01
N TYR A 16 14.59 -37.74 -18.58
CA TYR A 16 15.81 -38.31 -18.02
C TYR A 16 16.87 -37.21 -17.95
N ILE A 17 17.05 -36.67 -16.74
CA ILE A 17 18.07 -35.68 -16.44
C ILE A 17 19.32 -36.48 -16.11
N PRO A 18 20.44 -36.27 -16.82
CA PRO A 18 21.64 -37.06 -16.59
C PRO A 18 22.23 -36.76 -15.20
N ASP A 19 22.80 -37.78 -14.56
CA ASP A 19 23.23 -37.74 -13.15
C ASP A 19 24.25 -36.62 -12.83
N TRP A 20 25.07 -36.24 -13.82
CA TRP A 20 26.01 -35.12 -13.70
C TRP A 20 25.31 -33.75 -13.55
N LEU A 21 24.08 -33.60 -14.06
CA LEU A 21 23.27 -32.39 -13.92
C LEU A 21 22.52 -32.35 -12.57
N GLU A 22 22.21 -33.52 -12.00
CA GLU A 22 21.62 -33.61 -10.66
C GLU A 22 22.61 -33.22 -9.55
N CYS A 23 23.89 -33.58 -9.71
CA CYS A 23 24.96 -33.20 -8.79
C CYS A 23 25.09 -31.67 -8.64
N HIS A 24 24.97 -30.93 -9.76
CA HIS A 24 25.06 -29.46 -9.76
C HIS A 24 23.78 -28.77 -9.21
N ARG A 25 22.64 -29.48 -9.15
CA ARG A 25 21.34 -28.92 -8.70
C ARG A 25 21.20 -28.82 -7.19
N LYS A 26 21.84 -29.71 -6.42
CA LYS A 26 21.78 -29.72 -4.95
C LYS A 26 22.34 -28.45 -4.28
N PRO A 27 23.55 -27.94 -4.63
CA PRO A 27 24.09 -26.73 -4.01
C PRO A 27 23.27 -25.48 -4.37
N VAL A 28 22.76 -25.40 -5.60
CA VAL A 28 21.94 -24.27 -6.08
C VAL A 28 20.63 -24.17 -5.30
N LYS A 29 19.97 -25.30 -5.01
CA LYS A 29 18.73 -25.31 -4.20
C LYS A 29 18.97 -24.83 -2.76
N MET A 30 20.10 -25.17 -2.15
CA MET A 30 20.44 -24.68 -0.82
C MET A 30 20.72 -23.18 -0.81
N ILE A 31 21.46 -22.68 -1.81
CA ILE A 31 21.72 -21.24 -1.97
C ILE A 31 20.44 -20.44 -2.24
N LEU A 32 19.53 -20.95 -3.06
CA LEU A 32 18.25 -20.28 -3.33
C LEU A 32 17.39 -20.20 -2.07
N ARG A 33 17.37 -21.26 -1.26
CA ARG A 33 16.63 -21.27 0.02
C ARG A 33 17.19 -20.24 0.99
N LEU A 34 18.51 -20.17 1.11
CA LEU A 34 19.18 -19.19 1.96
C LEU A 34 18.91 -17.76 1.48
N TYR A 35 19.00 -17.51 0.18
CA TYR A 35 18.69 -16.21 -0.43
C TYR A 35 17.23 -15.79 -0.17
N SER A 36 16.27 -16.71 -0.37
CA SER A 36 14.86 -16.47 -0.09
C SER A 36 14.60 -16.17 1.39
N SER A 37 15.25 -16.89 2.30
CA SER A 37 15.15 -16.61 3.74
C SER A 37 15.68 -15.22 4.09
N PHE A 38 16.81 -14.81 3.53
CA PHE A 38 17.35 -13.47 3.77
C PHE A 38 16.46 -12.36 3.19
N ILE A 39 15.90 -12.56 2.00
CA ILE A 39 15.03 -11.57 1.35
C ILE A 39 13.74 -11.37 2.14
N LEU A 40 13.15 -12.46 2.65
CA LEU A 40 11.94 -12.41 3.47
C LEU A 40 12.21 -11.70 4.79
N PHE A 41 13.34 -12.00 5.43
CA PHE A 41 13.72 -11.34 6.67
C PHE A 41 13.92 -9.83 6.46
N TRP A 42 14.61 -9.45 5.38
CA TRP A 42 14.83 -8.06 5.02
C TRP A 42 13.52 -7.30 4.75
N ASP A 43 12.61 -7.90 3.97
CA ASP A 43 11.30 -7.32 3.69
C ASP A 43 10.48 -7.12 4.97
N PHE A 44 10.50 -8.10 5.86
CA PHE A 44 9.84 -8.01 7.16
C PHE A 44 10.42 -6.88 8.03
N CYS A 45 11.75 -6.71 8.04
CA CYS A 45 12.40 -5.60 8.73
C CYS A 45 11.99 -4.25 8.16
N ILE A 46 11.94 -4.10 6.83
CA ILE A 46 11.50 -2.85 6.18
C ILE A 46 10.06 -2.54 6.59
N ILE A 47 9.15 -3.51 6.48
CA ILE A 47 7.74 -3.33 6.83
C ILE A 47 7.61 -2.95 8.31
N LEU A 48 8.34 -3.61 9.20
CA LEU A 48 8.33 -3.31 10.64
C LEU A 48 8.75 -1.87 10.93
N VAL A 49 9.85 -1.40 10.32
CA VAL A 49 10.34 -0.03 10.49
C VAL A 49 9.34 0.96 9.93
N TYR A 50 8.80 0.72 8.73
CA TYR A 50 7.84 1.62 8.10
C TYR A 50 6.55 1.73 8.92
N PHE A 51 6.05 0.59 9.42
CA PHE A 51 4.90 0.53 10.29
C PHE A 51 5.16 1.31 11.59
N ALA A 52 6.31 1.10 12.24
CA ALA A 52 6.67 1.82 13.45
C ALA A 52 6.76 3.33 13.22
N LEU A 53 7.38 3.78 12.12
CA LEU A 53 7.46 5.20 11.76
C LEU A 53 6.07 5.80 11.51
N GLN A 54 5.17 5.10 10.81
CA GLN A 54 3.82 5.57 10.58
C GLN A 54 3.00 5.62 11.86
N MET A 55 3.14 4.62 12.72
CA MET A 55 2.48 4.57 14.01
C MET A 55 2.94 5.71 14.92
N LEU A 56 4.26 5.95 14.98
CA LEU A 56 4.82 7.11 15.69
C LEU A 56 4.38 8.44 15.09
N ARG A 57 4.34 8.56 13.76
CA ARG A 57 3.90 9.77 13.07
C ARG A 57 2.42 10.06 13.31
N SER A 58 1.58 9.03 13.33
CA SER A 58 0.16 9.13 13.65
C SER A 58 -0.05 9.50 15.11
N LEU A 59 0.68 8.86 16.03
CA LEU A 59 0.64 9.19 17.45
C LEU A 59 1.11 10.62 17.71
N TYR A 60 2.17 11.08 17.03
CA TYR A 60 2.66 12.45 17.13
C TYR A 60 1.64 13.47 16.60
N GLN A 61 0.97 13.17 15.48
CA GLN A 61 -0.12 14.01 14.96
C GLN A 61 -1.34 14.03 15.88
N PHE A 62 -1.61 12.94 16.60
CA PHE A 62 -2.70 12.89 17.58
C PHE A 62 -2.39 13.74 18.82
N VAL A 63 -1.15 13.67 19.32
CA VAL A 63 -0.71 14.45 20.49
C VAL A 63 -0.53 15.94 20.14
N LYS A 64 -0.10 16.24 18.91
CA LYS A 64 0.11 17.60 18.43
C LYS A 64 -0.60 17.76 17.08
N PRO A 65 -1.93 18.01 17.07
CA PRO A 65 -2.64 18.26 15.82
C PRO A 65 -1.88 19.36 15.06
N PRO A 66 -1.60 19.16 13.77
CA PRO A 66 -0.82 20.10 12.98
C PRO A 66 -1.41 21.49 13.17
N LYS A 67 -0.55 22.47 13.52
CA LYS A 67 -0.95 23.86 13.81
C LYS A 67 -2.02 24.27 12.81
N ARG A 68 -3.27 24.39 13.27
CA ARG A 68 -4.37 24.88 12.46
C ARG A 68 -3.90 26.19 11.86
N LYS A 69 -3.85 26.27 10.52
CA LYS A 69 -3.51 27.52 9.86
C LYS A 69 -4.43 28.58 10.44
N SER A 70 -3.85 29.69 10.92
CA SER A 70 -4.65 30.80 11.42
C SER A 70 -5.48 31.32 10.25
N VAL A 71 -6.78 31.13 10.33
CA VAL A 71 -7.75 31.67 9.36
C VAL A 71 -8.12 33.12 9.66
N ALA A 72 -7.57 33.70 10.74
CA ALA A 72 -7.76 35.09 11.10
C ALA A 72 -7.21 36.00 9.99
N GLY A 73 -8.11 36.77 9.35
CA GLY A 73 -7.79 37.72 8.27
C GLY A 73 -7.83 37.14 6.85
N GLU A 74 -8.00 35.84 6.67
CA GLU A 74 -8.14 35.20 5.35
C GLU A 74 -9.58 35.33 4.81
N ILE A 75 -9.72 35.38 3.48
CA ILE A 75 -11.02 35.45 2.81
C ILE A 75 -11.44 34.03 2.44
N VAL A 76 -12.59 33.57 2.97
CA VAL A 76 -13.10 32.21 2.75
C VAL A 76 -14.47 32.27 2.06
N ALA A 77 -14.58 31.67 0.88
CA ALA A 77 -15.86 31.54 0.18
C ALA A 77 -16.53 30.21 0.56
N ILE A 78 -17.80 30.26 0.97
CA ILE A 78 -18.58 29.07 1.35
C ILE A 78 -19.84 29.04 0.49
N PHE A 79 -20.05 27.91 -0.19
CA PHE A 79 -21.24 27.66 -0.99
C PHE A 79 -22.28 26.88 -0.18
N GLY A 80 -23.56 27.18 -0.37
CA GLY A 80 -24.64 26.43 0.29
C GLY A 80 -24.77 26.71 1.78
N THR A 81 -24.67 27.99 2.18
CA THR A 81 -24.79 28.42 3.59
C THR A 81 -26.23 28.56 4.06
N SER A 82 -27.23 28.29 3.21
CA SER A 82 -28.64 28.48 3.55
C SER A 82 -29.12 27.52 4.65
N ARG A 83 -28.67 26.25 4.65
CA ARG A 83 -29.07 25.24 5.67
C ARG A 83 -27.95 24.24 5.98
N GLY A 84 -28.03 23.62 7.16
CA GLY A 84 -27.16 22.52 7.56
C GLY A 84 -25.72 22.92 7.83
N VAL A 85 -24.78 22.08 7.39
CA VAL A 85 -23.34 22.18 7.72
C VAL A 85 -22.69 23.44 7.16
N GLY A 86 -23.12 23.92 6.00
CA GLY A 86 -22.56 25.13 5.38
C GLY A 86 -22.78 26.38 6.23
N ARG A 87 -23.96 26.50 6.87
CA ARG A 87 -24.27 27.60 7.80
C ARG A 87 -23.39 27.55 9.04
N ASP A 88 -23.25 26.37 9.64
CA ASP A 88 -22.50 26.19 10.87
C ASP A 88 -20.99 26.41 10.67
N LEU A 89 -20.45 25.96 9.52
CA LEU A 89 -19.08 26.25 9.12
C LEU A 89 -18.84 27.75 8.87
N ALA A 90 -19.80 28.46 8.27
CA ALA A 90 -19.67 29.90 8.05
C ALA A 90 -19.57 30.68 9.36
N ILE A 91 -20.38 30.30 10.35
CA ILE A 91 -20.36 30.91 11.68
C ILE A 91 -19.03 30.61 12.38
N GLN A 92 -18.61 29.35 12.42
CA GLN A 92 -17.33 28.96 13.06
C GLN A 92 -16.12 29.66 12.43
N LEU A 93 -16.10 29.83 11.10
CA LEU A 93 -15.02 30.54 10.40
C LEU A 93 -15.05 32.05 10.67
N ALA A 94 -16.24 32.65 10.77
CA ALA A 94 -16.39 34.05 11.16
C ALA A 94 -15.93 34.30 12.61
N GLU A 95 -16.24 33.38 13.54
CA GLU A 95 -15.77 33.45 14.94
C GLU A 95 -14.25 33.31 15.05
N LEU A 96 -13.61 32.54 14.17
CA LEU A 96 -12.16 32.42 14.06
C LEU A 96 -11.49 33.66 13.40
N GLY A 97 -12.27 34.69 13.04
CA GLY A 97 -11.78 35.95 12.49
C GLY A 97 -11.52 35.94 10.98
N ALA A 98 -12.06 34.97 10.24
CA ALA A 98 -12.00 34.96 8.78
C ALA A 98 -13.07 35.87 8.17
N LYS A 99 -12.78 36.49 7.02
CA LYS A 99 -13.79 37.19 6.21
C LYS A 99 -14.51 36.18 5.34
N VAL A 100 -15.74 35.84 5.72
CA VAL A 100 -16.52 34.80 5.03
C VAL A 100 -17.41 35.42 3.95
N ALA A 101 -17.30 34.94 2.71
CA ALA A 101 -18.21 35.25 1.61
C ALA A 101 -19.17 34.07 1.42
N CYS A 102 -20.43 34.26 1.83
CA CYS A 102 -21.48 33.26 1.69
C CYS A 102 -22.12 33.37 0.30
N ILE A 103 -22.02 32.31 -0.50
CA ILE A 103 -22.62 32.24 -1.83
C ILE A 103 -23.73 31.19 -1.80
N ASP A 104 -24.97 31.65 -1.95
CA ASP A 104 -26.13 30.79 -2.01
C ASP A 104 -27.03 31.20 -3.17
N ILE A 105 -27.60 30.22 -3.87
CA ILE A 105 -28.48 30.44 -5.01
C ILE A 105 -29.93 30.67 -4.59
N ASN A 106 -30.27 30.41 -3.32
CA ASN A 106 -31.63 30.42 -2.81
C ASN A 106 -31.68 31.15 -1.46
N SER A 107 -31.40 32.45 -1.52
CA SER A 107 -31.57 33.42 -0.42
C SER A 107 -33.03 33.61 -0.05
#